data_AF-A0A6A1WVU7-F1
#
_entry.id   AF-A0A6A1WVU7-F1
#
_cell.length_a   1.000
_cell.length_b   1.000
_cell.length_c   1.000
_cell.angle_alpha   90.00
_cell.angle_beta   90.00
_cell.angle_gamma   90.00
#
_symmetry.space_group_name_H-M   'P 1'
#
loop_
_entity.id
_entity.type
_entity.pdbx_description
1 polymer ?
#
loop_
_entity_poly.entity_id
_entity_poly.type
_entity_poly.pdbx_seq_one_letter_code
_entity_poly.pdbx_strand_id
1 'polypeptide(L)'
;MAVHNPRGLPLSSNGEGLKRGTKVGEGALREVAAYILDHPRSGPRALTGEALGFSGVPPTILVRCLHEGFNHPNGYKCTPKNVKIGSLQLFMKHDGSCEDIGPGAFPVDEVHRITVLDIRTANADRHSGNILFRKDQDGKTVLIPIDHGYCLPETFEDCTFDWLYWPQVREPYSPDTLEYINSLDAEQDIALLKFYGWDLSIECARTLRISTMLLKKGVERGLTPFAIGSIMCRETVTKESVIEEIVREAKDSLLPGMSEDTFLGAISQIMDSRLDKLTK
;
A
#
# COMPACT_ATOMS: atom_id res chain seq x y z
N MET A 1 -3.26 -5.43 20.34
CA MET A 1 -4.50 -5.22 19.56
C MET A 1 -5.39 -4.14 20.18
N ALA A 2 -6.47 -3.74 19.49
CA ALA A 2 -7.45 -2.75 19.96
C ALA A 2 -8.30 -3.25 21.15
N VAL A 3 -8.78 -2.31 21.98
CA VAL A 3 -9.56 -2.54 23.23
C VAL A 3 -10.77 -3.47 23.07
N HIS A 4 -11.37 -3.50 21.88
CA HIS A 4 -12.54 -4.33 21.60
C HIS A 4 -12.31 -5.26 20.41
N ASN A 5 -11.09 -5.80 20.29
CA ASN A 5 -10.76 -6.78 19.28
C ASN A 5 -11.71 -8.00 19.39
N PRO A 6 -12.44 -8.36 18.32
CA PRO A 6 -13.47 -9.40 18.38
C PRO A 6 -12.89 -10.81 18.58
N ARG A 7 -11.59 -11.01 18.32
CA ARG A 7 -10.89 -12.28 18.54
C ARG A 7 -10.36 -12.42 19.98
N GLY A 8 -10.59 -11.44 20.85
CA GLY A 8 -10.15 -11.48 22.25
C GLY A 8 -8.62 -11.42 22.43
N LEU A 9 -7.90 -10.95 21.41
CA LEU A 9 -6.44 -10.88 21.45
C LEU A 9 -5.95 -9.81 22.44
N PRO A 10 -4.76 -10.00 23.06
CA PRO A 10 -4.21 -9.06 24.02
C PRO A 10 -4.10 -7.63 23.48
N LEU A 11 -4.27 -6.67 24.39
CA LEU A 11 -4.07 -5.24 24.12
C LEU A 11 -2.64 -4.95 23.68
N SER A 12 -2.48 -3.98 22.77
CA SER A 12 -1.15 -3.49 22.43
C SER A 12 -0.66 -2.61 23.57
N SER A 13 0.54 -2.89 24.09
CA SER A 13 1.14 -2.15 25.20
C SER A 13 1.79 -0.83 24.77
N ASN A 14 2.28 -0.75 23.53
CA ASN A 14 2.98 0.39 22.95
C ASN A 14 2.16 1.11 21.85
N GLY A 15 0.95 0.62 21.54
CA GLY A 15 0.10 1.17 20.48
C GLY A 15 0.43 0.66 19.07
N GLU A 16 1.47 -0.17 18.92
CA GLU A 16 1.83 -0.82 17.67
C GLU A 16 0.77 -1.84 17.25
N GLY A 17 0.50 -1.88 15.94
CA GLY A 17 -0.42 -2.78 15.28
C GLY A 17 0.12 -4.20 15.14
N LEU A 18 -0.53 -4.99 14.28
CA LEU A 18 -0.09 -6.37 14.03
C LEU A 18 1.17 -6.42 13.16
N LYS A 19 1.28 -5.47 12.23
CA LYS A 19 2.46 -5.24 11.39
C LYS A 19 3.29 -4.10 11.98
N ARG A 20 4.59 -4.26 12.05
CA ARG A 20 5.53 -3.25 12.53
C ARG A 20 5.42 -1.99 11.71
N GLY A 21 5.51 -0.85 12.39
CA GLY A 21 5.28 0.46 11.78
C GLY A 21 3.80 0.79 11.53
N THR A 22 2.84 -0.06 11.89
CA THR A 22 1.41 0.29 11.89
C THR A 22 0.92 0.58 13.32
N LYS A 23 -0.14 1.38 13.46
CA LYS A 23 -0.74 1.70 14.76
C LYS A 23 -2.13 1.09 14.92
N VAL A 24 -2.45 0.72 16.14
CA VAL A 24 -3.77 0.20 16.50
C VAL A 24 -4.85 1.25 16.21
N GLY A 25 -5.86 0.86 15.45
CA GLY A 25 -7.04 1.71 15.17
C GLY A 25 -6.96 2.52 13.89
N GLU A 26 -5.84 2.48 13.15
CA GLU A 26 -5.66 3.25 11.91
C GLU A 26 -6.02 2.48 10.63
N GLY A 27 -6.28 1.18 10.71
CA GLY A 27 -6.52 0.34 9.54
C GLY A 27 -7.64 0.86 8.62
N ALA A 28 -8.74 1.36 9.19
CA ALA A 28 -9.83 1.95 8.42
C ALA A 28 -9.41 3.17 7.59
N LEU A 29 -8.49 4.00 8.08
CA LEU A 29 -7.98 5.15 7.34
C LEU A 29 -7.07 4.69 6.19
N ARG A 30 -6.26 3.65 6.43
CA ARG A 30 -5.36 3.06 5.43
C ARG A 30 -6.13 2.43 4.26
N GLU A 31 -7.24 1.74 4.55
CA GLU A 31 -8.17 1.24 3.53
C GLU A 31 -8.73 2.35 2.63
N VAL A 32 -9.17 3.45 3.24
CA VAL A 32 -9.69 4.61 2.51
C VAL A 32 -8.58 5.29 1.72
N ALA A 33 -7.39 5.39 2.29
CA ALA A 33 -6.23 5.96 1.62
C ALA A 33 -5.81 5.16 0.39
N ALA A 34 -5.80 3.82 0.45
CA ALA A 34 -5.50 2.99 -0.71
C ALA A 34 -6.46 3.29 -1.88
N TYR A 35 -7.75 3.45 -1.61
CA TYR A 35 -8.72 3.83 -2.65
C TYR A 35 -8.52 5.25 -3.20
N ILE A 36 -8.18 6.21 -2.33
CA ILE A 36 -7.90 7.60 -2.73
C ILE A 36 -6.64 7.66 -3.60
N LEU A 37 -5.58 6.99 -3.18
CA LEU A 37 -4.28 6.97 -3.86
C LEU A 37 -4.31 6.16 -5.15
N ASP A 38 -5.19 5.17 -5.27
CA ASP A 38 -5.45 4.47 -6.53
C ASP A 38 -6.19 5.36 -7.54
N HIS A 39 -5.62 6.48 -7.97
CA HIS A 39 -6.33 7.38 -8.86
C HIS A 39 -6.40 6.82 -10.31
N PRO A 40 -7.42 7.23 -11.08
CA PRO A 40 -7.50 6.94 -12.51
C PRO A 40 -6.29 7.46 -13.29
N ARG A 41 -6.07 6.87 -14.48
CA ARG A 41 -5.01 7.29 -15.42
C ARG A 41 -5.19 8.72 -15.92
N SER A 42 -6.44 9.12 -16.09
CA SER A 42 -6.89 10.44 -16.52
C SER A 42 -6.70 11.52 -15.45
N GLY A 43 -6.23 11.16 -14.25
CA GLY A 43 -5.97 12.06 -13.13
C GLY A 43 -6.85 11.81 -11.91
N PRO A 44 -6.82 12.71 -10.90
CA PRO A 44 -7.57 12.54 -9.65
C PRO A 44 -9.07 12.31 -9.88
N ARG A 45 -9.66 11.39 -9.11
CA ARG A 45 -11.11 11.04 -9.20
C ARG A 45 -12.04 12.25 -9.12
N ALA A 46 -11.65 13.29 -8.38
CA ALA A 46 -12.41 14.52 -8.25
C ALA A 46 -12.62 15.26 -9.60
N LEU A 47 -11.73 15.05 -10.57
CA LEU A 47 -11.82 15.64 -11.91
C LEU A 47 -12.48 14.71 -12.92
N THR A 48 -12.24 13.40 -12.80
CA THR A 48 -12.60 12.42 -13.83
C THR A 48 -13.97 11.78 -13.59
N GLY A 49 -14.41 11.70 -12.34
CA GLY A 49 -15.63 10.98 -11.95
C GLY A 49 -15.52 9.45 -12.05
N GLU A 50 -14.34 8.92 -12.39
CA GLU A 50 -14.12 7.49 -12.53
C GLU A 50 -14.04 6.79 -11.16
N ALA A 51 -14.90 5.78 -10.97
CA ALA A 51 -15.01 5.05 -9.72
C ALA A 51 -13.85 4.07 -9.49
N LEU A 52 -13.27 3.50 -10.54
CA LEU A 52 -12.14 2.56 -10.44
C LEU A 52 -10.84 3.25 -10.80
N GLY A 53 -9.80 2.95 -10.02
CA GLY A 53 -8.47 3.49 -10.22
C GLY A 53 -7.65 2.68 -11.21
N PHE A 54 -6.37 3.02 -11.29
CA PHE A 54 -5.40 2.26 -12.07
C PHE A 54 -5.27 0.80 -11.62
N SER A 55 -5.24 0.57 -10.32
CA SER A 55 -5.02 -0.73 -9.65
C SER A 55 -6.31 -1.49 -9.41
N GLY A 56 -7.44 -0.78 -9.42
CA GLY A 56 -8.78 -1.36 -9.27
C GLY A 56 -9.20 -1.57 -7.81
N VAL A 57 -8.68 -0.78 -6.87
CA VAL A 57 -9.15 -0.80 -5.48
C VAL A 57 -10.64 -0.46 -5.47
N PRO A 58 -11.51 -1.29 -4.88
CA PRO A 58 -12.94 -1.00 -4.87
C PRO A 58 -13.26 0.30 -4.11
N PRO A 59 -14.32 1.03 -4.49
CA PRO A 59 -14.76 2.23 -3.78
C PRO A 59 -14.81 2.04 -2.27
N THR A 60 -13.99 2.80 -1.56
CA THR A 60 -13.83 2.68 -0.11
C THR A 60 -13.96 4.05 0.54
N ILE A 61 -14.87 4.16 1.50
CA ILE A 61 -15.16 5.41 2.19
C ILE A 61 -15.12 5.23 3.71
N LEU A 62 -14.79 6.29 4.43
CA LEU A 62 -14.91 6.31 5.90
C LEU A 62 -16.37 6.59 6.27
N VAL A 63 -16.97 5.71 7.06
CA VAL A 63 -18.38 5.84 7.48
C VAL A 63 -18.54 5.83 8.98
N ARG A 64 -19.62 6.47 9.44
CA ARG A 64 -20.16 6.29 10.78
C ARG A 64 -21.39 5.41 10.65
N CYS A 65 -21.38 4.24 11.28
CA CYS A 65 -22.47 3.28 11.17
C CYS A 65 -22.96 2.87 12.57
N LEU A 66 -24.28 2.77 12.71
CA LEU A 66 -24.97 2.27 13.89
C LEU A 66 -25.72 1.00 13.49
N HIS A 67 -25.28 -0.15 14.02
CA HIS A 67 -25.90 -1.43 13.72
C HIS A 67 -25.77 -2.38 14.91
N GLU A 68 -26.82 -3.18 15.17
CA GLU A 68 -26.87 -4.11 16.30
C GLU A 68 -25.92 -5.29 16.14
N GLY A 69 -25.69 -5.73 14.90
CA GLY A 69 -24.78 -6.84 14.58
C GLY A 69 -23.29 -6.54 14.79
N PHE A 70 -22.90 -5.30 15.17
CA PHE A 70 -21.52 -4.99 15.53
C PHE A 70 -21.18 -5.45 16.95
N ASN A 71 -19.90 -5.66 17.24
CA ASN A 71 -19.45 -6.01 18.60
C ASN A 71 -19.66 -4.85 19.61
N HIS A 72 -20.64 -4.95 20.51
CA HIS A 72 -20.91 -3.98 21.56
C HIS A 72 -20.73 -4.62 22.95
N PRO A 73 -19.50 -4.65 23.51
CA PRO A 73 -19.22 -5.39 24.76
C PRO A 73 -20.01 -4.88 25.96
N ASN A 74 -20.43 -3.61 25.94
CA ASN A 74 -21.25 -2.97 26.98
C ASN A 74 -22.76 -2.99 26.66
N GLY A 75 -23.17 -3.81 25.69
CA GLY A 75 -24.54 -3.90 25.19
C GLY A 75 -24.89 -2.86 24.12
N TYR A 76 -25.92 -3.18 23.34
CA TYR A 76 -26.46 -2.33 22.28
C TYR A 76 -27.75 -1.65 22.76
N LYS A 77 -27.76 -0.32 22.80
CA LYS A 77 -28.93 0.47 23.21
C LYS A 77 -29.45 1.38 22.10
N CYS A 78 -28.98 1.19 20.86
CA CYS A 78 -29.29 2.04 19.71
C CYS A 78 -29.06 3.55 20.02
N THR A 79 -27.94 3.88 20.68
CA THR A 79 -27.62 5.27 21.06
C THR A 79 -26.39 5.78 20.30
N PRO A 80 -26.12 7.10 20.28
CA PRO A 80 -24.89 7.65 19.69
C PRO A 80 -23.59 7.02 20.23
N LYS A 81 -23.60 6.47 21.46
CA LYS A 81 -22.45 5.76 22.05
C LYS A 81 -22.15 4.42 21.37
N ASN A 82 -23.11 3.86 20.64
CA ASN A 82 -22.96 2.63 19.86
C ASN A 82 -22.54 2.89 18.40
N VAL A 83 -22.39 4.15 17.97
CA VAL A 83 -21.92 4.47 16.62
C VAL A 83 -20.45 4.06 16.49
N LYS A 84 -20.13 3.34 15.43
CA LYS A 84 -18.76 2.97 15.08
C LYS A 84 -18.28 3.72 13.85
N ILE A 85 -16.98 3.98 13.81
CA ILE A 85 -16.30 4.53 12.64
C ILE A 85 -15.48 3.40 12.02
N GLY A 86 -15.52 3.28 10.70
CA GLY A 86 -14.76 2.28 9.96
C GLY A 86 -14.76 2.55 8.47
N SER A 87 -13.94 1.81 7.73
CA SER A 87 -13.99 1.78 6.27
C SER A 87 -15.19 0.95 5.82
N LEU A 88 -15.87 1.44 4.79
CA LEU A 88 -16.89 0.70 4.05
C LEU A 88 -16.41 0.60 2.61
N GLN A 89 -16.05 -0.61 2.19
CA GLN A 89 -15.62 -0.92 0.84
C GLN A 89 -16.76 -1.56 0.06
N LEU A 90 -16.93 -1.15 -1.19
CA LEU A 90 -17.93 -1.70 -2.09
C LEU A 90 -17.65 -3.19 -2.32
N PHE A 91 -18.64 -4.04 -2.07
CA PHE A 91 -18.54 -5.45 -2.38
C PHE A 91 -18.45 -5.67 -3.89
N MET A 92 -17.39 -6.34 -4.32
CA MET A 92 -17.19 -6.72 -5.71
C MET A 92 -17.57 -8.19 -5.91
N LYS A 93 -18.43 -8.47 -6.89
CA LYS A 93 -18.66 -9.85 -7.33
C LYS A 93 -17.34 -10.44 -7.83
N HIS A 94 -17.02 -11.65 -7.40
CA HIS A 94 -15.77 -12.34 -7.71
C HIS A 94 -16.00 -13.85 -7.78
N ASP A 95 -15.04 -14.57 -8.34
CA ASP A 95 -15.09 -16.03 -8.51
C ASP A 95 -14.20 -16.79 -7.51
N GLY A 96 -13.35 -16.09 -6.75
CA GLY A 96 -12.49 -16.63 -5.69
C GLY A 96 -11.37 -15.67 -5.31
N SER A 97 -10.44 -16.12 -4.46
CA SER A 97 -9.17 -15.42 -4.19
C SER A 97 -8.05 -15.98 -5.06
N CYS A 98 -6.94 -15.27 -5.19
CA CYS A 98 -5.77 -15.77 -5.92
C CYS A 98 -5.10 -16.98 -5.25
N GLU A 99 -5.53 -17.40 -4.04
CA GLU A 99 -5.09 -18.67 -3.43
C GLU A 99 -5.69 -19.89 -4.13
N ASP A 100 -6.86 -19.72 -4.77
CA ASP A 100 -7.62 -20.81 -5.38
C ASP A 100 -7.08 -21.21 -6.77
N ILE A 101 -6.24 -20.37 -7.40
CA ILE A 101 -5.72 -20.59 -8.75
C ILE A 101 -4.23 -20.26 -8.86
N GLY A 102 -3.50 -21.03 -9.68
CA GLY A 102 -2.06 -20.86 -9.85
C GLY A 102 -1.69 -19.54 -10.52
N PRO A 103 -0.59 -18.88 -10.10
CA PRO A 103 -0.25 -17.53 -10.54
C PRO A 103 0.04 -17.41 -12.03
N GLY A 104 0.38 -18.50 -12.71
CA GLY A 104 0.57 -18.51 -14.16
C GLY A 104 -0.69 -18.15 -14.97
N ALA A 105 -1.87 -18.17 -14.37
CA ALA A 105 -3.13 -17.81 -15.03
C ALA A 105 -3.44 -16.30 -15.03
N PHE A 106 -2.66 -15.48 -14.32
CA PHE A 106 -2.91 -14.04 -14.19
C PHE A 106 -2.34 -13.26 -15.37
N PRO A 107 -3.10 -12.32 -15.98
CA PRO A 107 -2.56 -11.41 -16.99
C PRO A 107 -1.45 -10.52 -16.39
N VAL A 108 -0.40 -10.28 -17.18
CA VAL A 108 0.74 -9.45 -16.77
C VAL A 108 0.28 -8.06 -16.34
N ASP A 109 -0.54 -7.40 -17.15
CA ASP A 109 -1.03 -6.05 -16.87
C ASP A 109 -1.82 -5.96 -15.55
N GLU A 110 -2.58 -7.01 -15.19
CA GLU A 110 -3.37 -7.02 -13.95
C GLU A 110 -2.47 -7.14 -12.72
N VAL A 111 -1.41 -7.96 -12.80
CA VAL A 111 -0.42 -8.07 -11.72
C VAL A 111 0.36 -6.76 -11.58
N HIS A 112 0.84 -6.19 -12.69
CA HIS A 112 1.61 -4.94 -12.71
C HIS A 112 0.82 -3.77 -12.12
N ARG A 113 -0.48 -3.72 -12.35
CA ARG A 113 -1.36 -2.70 -11.75
C ARG A 113 -1.32 -2.74 -10.22
N ILE A 114 -1.37 -3.93 -9.65
CA ILE A 114 -1.30 -4.14 -8.20
C ILE A 114 0.10 -3.83 -7.67
N THR A 115 1.16 -4.25 -8.36
CA THR A 115 2.54 -4.00 -7.89
C THR A 115 2.83 -2.51 -7.76
N VAL A 116 2.32 -1.68 -8.66
CA VAL A 116 2.49 -0.21 -8.60
C VAL A 116 1.94 0.36 -7.29
N LEU A 117 0.71 -0.01 -6.91
CA LEU A 117 0.10 0.49 -5.68
C LEU A 117 0.76 -0.06 -4.44
N ASP A 118 1.05 -1.37 -4.41
CA ASP A 118 1.65 -2.01 -3.24
C ASP A 118 3.07 -1.51 -2.97
N ILE A 119 3.88 -1.31 -4.03
CA ILE A 119 5.20 -0.68 -3.91
C ILE A 119 5.02 0.75 -3.40
N ARG A 120 4.20 1.57 -4.06
CA ARG A 120 4.00 2.98 -3.68
C ARG A 120 3.55 3.16 -2.24
N THR A 121 2.72 2.24 -1.75
CA THR A 121 2.17 2.30 -0.39
C THR A 121 2.94 1.43 0.61
N ALA A 122 4.01 0.76 0.21
CA ALA A 122 4.79 -0.15 1.04
C ALA A 122 3.91 -1.14 1.82
N ASN A 123 3.01 -1.84 1.11
CA ASN A 123 2.04 -2.74 1.74
C ASN A 123 2.77 -3.82 2.59
N ALA A 124 2.37 -3.95 3.86
CA ALA A 124 2.97 -4.89 4.80
C ALA A 124 2.23 -6.25 4.88
N ASP A 125 1.19 -6.43 4.06
CA ASP A 125 0.37 -7.64 4.11
C ASP A 125 -0.23 -8.01 2.74
N ARG A 126 0.51 -7.78 1.63
CA ARG A 126 0.02 -8.25 0.34
C ARG A 126 0.30 -9.74 0.18
N HIS A 127 -0.73 -10.54 0.45
CA HIS A 127 -0.75 -11.96 0.12
C HIS A 127 -1.83 -12.30 -0.94
N SER A 128 -1.74 -13.50 -1.52
CA SER A 128 -2.68 -13.97 -2.55
C SER A 128 -4.16 -13.97 -2.10
N GLY A 129 -4.43 -14.22 -0.82
CA GLY A 129 -5.78 -14.08 -0.24
C GLY A 129 -6.35 -12.66 -0.26
N ASN A 130 -5.51 -11.63 -0.37
CA ASN A 130 -5.91 -10.21 -0.45
C ASN A 130 -6.09 -9.72 -1.89
N ILE A 131 -6.05 -10.62 -2.87
CA ILE A 131 -6.34 -10.31 -4.26
C ILE A 131 -7.44 -11.25 -4.73
N LEU A 132 -8.61 -10.70 -5.04
CA LEU A 132 -9.69 -11.47 -5.63
C LEU A 132 -9.49 -11.57 -7.14
N PHE A 133 -10.06 -12.61 -7.75
CA PHE A 133 -10.14 -12.70 -9.19
C PHE A 133 -11.58 -12.85 -9.65
N ARG A 134 -11.84 -12.41 -10.87
CA ARG A 134 -13.07 -12.71 -11.60
C ARG A 134 -12.80 -12.93 -13.07
N LYS A 135 -13.70 -13.63 -13.75
CA LYS A 135 -13.77 -13.64 -15.20
C LYS A 135 -14.67 -12.52 -15.69
N ASP A 136 -14.20 -11.79 -16.70
CA ASP A 136 -15.04 -10.86 -17.44
C ASP A 136 -15.91 -11.59 -18.48
N GLN A 137 -16.64 -10.84 -19.30
CA GLN A 137 -17.55 -11.41 -20.30
C GLN A 137 -16.83 -12.23 -21.38
N ASP A 138 -15.55 -11.94 -21.61
CA ASP A 138 -14.70 -12.61 -22.59
C ASP A 138 -13.89 -13.77 -21.97
N GLY A 139 -14.10 -14.06 -20.67
CA GLY A 139 -13.38 -15.09 -19.94
C GLY A 139 -11.95 -14.71 -19.54
N LYS A 140 -11.56 -13.44 -19.69
CA LYS A 140 -10.28 -12.92 -19.23
C LYS A 140 -10.34 -12.71 -17.71
N THR A 141 -9.24 -13.07 -17.03
CA THR A 141 -9.11 -12.84 -15.59
C THR A 141 -8.90 -11.34 -15.33
N VAL A 142 -9.66 -10.79 -14.40
CA VAL A 142 -9.47 -9.44 -13.83
C VAL A 142 -9.16 -9.60 -12.35
N LEU A 143 -8.19 -8.86 -11.83
CA LEU A 143 -7.78 -8.89 -10.44
C LEU A 143 -8.37 -7.70 -9.68
N ILE A 144 -8.72 -7.93 -8.41
CA ILE A 144 -9.35 -6.92 -7.56
C ILE A 144 -8.57 -6.89 -6.23
N PRO A 145 -7.68 -5.91 -6.02
CA PRO A 145 -6.96 -5.79 -4.77
C PRO A 145 -7.91 -5.32 -3.65
N ILE A 146 -7.88 -6.02 -2.52
CA ILE A 146 -8.63 -5.67 -1.32
C ILE A 146 -7.68 -5.67 -0.10
N ASP A 147 -8.23 -5.35 1.07
CA ASP A 147 -7.55 -5.46 2.38
C ASP A 147 -6.21 -4.70 2.44
N HIS A 148 -6.29 -3.36 2.45
CA HIS A 148 -5.14 -2.46 2.51
C HIS A 148 -4.91 -1.89 3.91
N GLY A 149 -5.52 -2.47 4.95
CA GLY A 149 -5.43 -1.99 6.33
C GLY A 149 -4.00 -1.90 6.89
N TYR A 150 -3.02 -2.53 6.23
CA TYR A 150 -1.60 -2.53 6.59
C TYR A 150 -0.68 -1.85 5.56
N CYS A 151 -1.21 -0.98 4.69
CA CYS A 151 -0.39 -0.11 3.83
C CYS A 151 0.06 1.16 4.55
N LEU A 152 1.06 1.87 4.00
CA LEU A 152 1.66 3.12 4.49
C LEU A 152 2.33 3.06 5.89
N PRO A 153 3.07 1.99 6.24
CA PRO A 153 3.67 1.89 7.57
C PRO A 153 4.72 2.99 7.85
N GLU A 154 5.04 3.21 9.12
CA GLU A 154 6.09 4.14 9.57
C GLU A 154 7.51 3.63 9.30
N THR A 155 7.66 2.34 9.01
CA THR A 155 8.93 1.68 8.66
C THR A 155 8.68 0.66 7.56
N PHE A 156 9.75 0.24 6.87
CA PHE A 156 9.68 -0.78 5.80
C PHE A 156 9.81 -2.22 6.32
N GLU A 157 9.97 -2.41 7.63
CA GLU A 157 10.39 -3.69 8.22
C GLU A 157 9.51 -4.89 7.85
N ASP A 158 8.19 -4.71 7.82
CA ASP A 158 7.22 -5.77 7.51
C ASP A 158 6.68 -5.70 6.07
N CYS A 159 7.29 -4.90 5.18
CA CYS A 159 6.86 -4.80 3.79
C CYS A 159 6.91 -6.18 3.11
N THR A 160 5.77 -6.66 2.61
CA THR A 160 5.60 -8.06 2.17
C THR A 160 4.75 -8.13 0.90
N PHE A 161 5.28 -8.81 -0.12
CA PHE A 161 4.65 -8.96 -1.43
C PHE A 161 4.70 -10.41 -1.92
N ASP A 162 3.59 -11.15 -1.84
CA ASP A 162 3.50 -12.51 -2.39
C ASP A 162 3.73 -12.56 -3.90
N TRP A 163 3.36 -11.48 -4.61
CA TRP A 163 3.52 -11.40 -6.06
C TRP A 163 4.98 -11.42 -6.51
N LEU A 164 5.96 -11.27 -5.61
CA LEU A 164 7.39 -11.46 -5.94
C LEU A 164 7.70 -12.87 -6.46
N TYR A 165 6.86 -13.85 -6.11
CA TYR A 165 7.02 -15.23 -6.57
C TYR A 165 6.25 -15.52 -7.86
N TRP A 166 5.53 -14.55 -8.42
CA TRP A 166 4.72 -14.73 -9.62
C TRP A 166 5.55 -14.46 -10.89
N PRO A 167 5.31 -15.17 -12.00
CA PRO A 167 6.13 -15.01 -13.21
C PRO A 167 6.00 -13.60 -13.83
N GLN A 168 4.82 -12.96 -13.72
CA GLN A 168 4.50 -11.68 -14.36
C GLN A 168 5.40 -10.53 -13.91
N VAL A 169 5.89 -10.57 -12.66
CA VAL A 169 6.70 -9.49 -12.11
C VAL A 169 8.15 -9.50 -12.59
N ARG A 170 8.53 -10.53 -13.37
CA ARG A 170 9.81 -10.59 -14.08
C ARG A 170 9.77 -9.89 -15.43
N GLU A 171 8.59 -9.54 -15.93
CA GLU A 171 8.41 -8.75 -17.15
C GLU A 171 8.54 -7.25 -16.85
N PRO A 172 9.09 -6.45 -17.77
CA PRO A 172 9.12 -5.00 -17.63
C PRO A 172 7.71 -4.41 -17.69
N TYR A 173 7.49 -3.28 -17.01
CA TYR A 173 6.24 -2.54 -17.12
C TYR A 173 5.97 -2.11 -18.57
N SER A 174 4.70 -2.17 -18.99
CA SER A 174 4.27 -1.67 -20.29
C SER A 174 4.43 -0.14 -20.38
N PRO A 175 4.56 0.45 -21.59
CA PRO A 175 4.67 1.91 -21.76
C PRO A 175 3.54 2.70 -21.09
N ASP A 176 2.32 2.17 -21.15
CA ASP A 176 1.13 2.75 -20.52
C ASP A 176 1.19 2.69 -18.98
N THR A 177 1.78 1.64 -18.40
CA THR A 177 2.06 1.60 -16.95
C THR A 177 3.19 2.58 -16.56
N LEU A 178 4.23 2.71 -17.39
CA LEU A 178 5.32 3.66 -17.16
C LEU A 178 4.82 5.10 -17.17
N GLU A 179 3.91 5.46 -18.08
CA GLU A 179 3.28 6.78 -18.11
C GLU A 179 2.54 7.07 -16.81
N TYR A 180 1.74 6.11 -16.32
CA TYR A 180 1.06 6.24 -15.03
C TYR A 180 2.07 6.43 -13.88
N ILE A 181 3.11 5.60 -13.80
CA ILE A 181 4.15 5.72 -12.75
C ILE A 181 4.82 7.08 -12.78
N ASN A 182 5.12 7.61 -13.97
CA ASN A 182 5.76 8.91 -14.13
C ASN A 182 4.88 10.07 -13.66
N SER A 183 3.55 9.92 -13.76
CA SER A 183 2.58 10.92 -13.30
C SER A 183 2.43 10.99 -11.78
N LEU A 184 2.88 9.97 -11.03
CA LEU A 184 2.74 9.91 -9.57
C LEU A 184 3.54 11.02 -8.87
N ASP A 185 2.92 11.66 -7.89
CA ASP A 185 3.50 12.75 -7.08
C ASP A 185 3.11 12.58 -5.60
N ALA A 186 4.11 12.22 -4.79
CA ALA A 186 3.91 11.96 -3.38
C ALA A 186 3.45 13.19 -2.57
N GLU A 187 3.84 14.42 -2.95
CA GLU A 187 3.39 15.62 -2.23
C GLU A 187 1.93 15.92 -2.51
N GLN A 188 1.50 15.76 -3.76
CA GLN A 188 0.09 15.89 -4.13
C GLN A 188 -0.76 14.83 -3.42
N ASP A 189 -0.25 13.61 -3.33
CA ASP A 189 -0.90 12.50 -2.63
C ASP A 189 -1.07 12.77 -1.13
N ILE A 190 -0.01 13.26 -0.46
CA ILE A 190 -0.06 13.60 0.96
C ILE A 190 -1.06 14.75 1.20
N ALA A 191 -1.04 15.78 0.35
CA ALA A 191 -2.00 16.88 0.42
C ALA A 191 -3.44 16.39 0.20
N LEU A 192 -3.65 15.44 -0.71
CA LEU A 192 -4.96 14.84 -1.00
C LEU A 192 -5.49 14.04 0.20
N LEU A 193 -4.65 13.20 0.81
CA LEU A 193 -5.04 12.45 2.01
C LEU A 193 -5.39 13.40 3.17
N LYS A 194 -4.61 14.46 3.36
CA LYS A 194 -4.90 15.50 4.35
C LYS A 194 -6.22 16.20 4.07
N PHE A 195 -6.51 16.52 2.81
CA PHE A 195 -7.78 17.11 2.39
C PHE A 195 -8.98 16.21 2.72
N TYR A 196 -8.84 14.89 2.56
CA TYR A 196 -9.86 13.91 2.94
C TYR A 196 -9.87 13.55 4.44
N GLY A 197 -9.09 14.27 5.26
CA GLY A 197 -9.17 14.21 6.71
C GLY A 197 -8.19 13.24 7.37
N TRP A 198 -7.19 12.73 6.63
CA TRP A 198 -6.10 11.96 7.23
C TRP A 198 -4.77 12.72 7.13
N ASP A 199 -4.37 13.36 8.23
CA ASP A 199 -3.05 13.96 8.37
C ASP A 199 -2.04 12.85 8.72
N LEU A 200 -1.25 12.42 7.73
CA LEU A 200 -0.24 11.39 7.90
C LEU A 200 0.80 11.80 8.96
N SER A 201 1.31 10.83 9.72
CA SER A 201 2.52 11.06 10.49
C SER A 201 3.69 11.36 9.54
N ILE A 202 4.71 12.05 10.06
CA ILE A 202 5.92 12.38 9.28
C ILE A 202 6.54 11.09 8.74
N GLU A 203 6.53 10.02 9.54
CA GLU A 203 7.03 8.71 9.20
C GLU A 203 6.23 8.04 8.07
N CYS A 204 4.90 8.02 8.15
CA CYS A 204 4.07 7.46 7.07
C CYS A 204 4.23 8.25 5.75
N ALA A 205 4.26 9.58 5.85
CA ALA A 205 4.47 10.46 4.70
C ALA A 205 5.86 10.24 4.07
N ARG A 206 6.90 10.05 4.89
CA ARG A 206 8.25 9.69 4.46
C ARG A 206 8.26 8.34 3.74
N THR A 207 7.58 7.32 4.26
CA THR A 207 7.45 6.02 3.59
C THR A 207 6.85 6.18 2.20
N LEU A 208 5.76 6.95 2.04
CA LEU A 208 5.15 7.21 0.73
C LEU A 208 6.10 7.92 -0.24
N ARG A 209 6.83 8.94 0.22
CA ARG A 209 7.82 9.67 -0.59
C ARG A 209 8.94 8.75 -1.08
N ILE A 210 9.55 7.99 -0.16
CA ILE A 210 10.66 7.09 -0.46
C ILE A 210 10.22 5.97 -1.41
N SER A 211 9.04 5.39 -1.17
CA SER A 211 8.50 4.32 -2.00
C SER A 211 8.17 4.79 -3.41
N THR A 212 7.56 5.98 -3.54
CA THR A 212 7.27 6.60 -4.84
C THR A 212 8.57 6.93 -5.57
N MET A 213 9.58 7.45 -4.86
CA MET A 213 10.90 7.72 -5.42
C MET A 213 11.58 6.45 -5.93
N LEU A 214 11.57 5.37 -5.13
CA LEU A 214 12.12 4.07 -5.50
C LEU A 214 11.45 3.52 -6.76
N LEU A 215 10.12 3.57 -6.82
CA LEU A 215 9.35 3.12 -7.98
C LEU A 215 9.77 3.89 -9.24
N LYS A 216 9.76 5.22 -9.19
CA LYS A 216 10.11 6.08 -10.34
C LYS A 216 11.56 5.88 -10.79
N LYS A 217 12.51 5.90 -9.87
CA LYS A 217 13.94 5.70 -10.18
C LYS A 217 14.25 4.29 -10.67
N GLY A 218 13.52 3.29 -10.18
CA GLY A 218 13.66 1.91 -10.60
C GLY A 218 13.19 1.71 -12.04
N VAL A 219 12.02 2.24 -12.40
CA VAL A 219 11.50 2.09 -13.77
C VAL A 219 12.28 2.90 -14.80
N GLU A 220 12.80 4.07 -14.43
CA GLU A 220 13.72 4.87 -15.27
C GLU A 220 14.96 4.07 -15.66
N ARG A 221 15.38 3.15 -14.78
CA ARG A 221 16.52 2.23 -14.96
C ARG A 221 16.17 0.90 -15.63
N GLY A 222 14.93 0.75 -16.09
CA GLY A 222 14.46 -0.50 -16.70
C GLY A 222 14.32 -1.66 -15.72
N LEU A 223 14.28 -1.40 -14.41
CA LEU A 223 14.07 -2.46 -13.42
C LEU A 223 12.64 -3.01 -13.50
N THR A 224 12.53 -4.32 -13.33
CA THR A 224 11.25 -5.03 -13.31
C THR A 224 10.54 -4.83 -11.96
N PRO A 225 9.21 -5.08 -11.86
CA PRO A 225 8.52 -5.06 -10.58
C PRO A 225 9.16 -5.99 -9.55
N PHE A 226 9.68 -7.14 -9.98
CA PHE A 226 10.44 -8.07 -9.13
C PHE A 226 11.67 -7.40 -8.52
N ALA A 227 12.49 -6.73 -9.33
CA ALA A 227 13.71 -6.09 -8.84
C ALA A 227 13.39 -4.95 -7.86
N ILE A 228 12.37 -4.14 -8.16
CA ILE A 228 11.94 -3.03 -7.30
C ILE A 228 11.33 -3.55 -5.98
N GLY A 229 10.41 -4.51 -6.04
CA GLY A 229 9.79 -5.10 -4.85
C GLY A 229 10.81 -5.83 -3.96
N SER A 230 11.80 -6.50 -4.56
CA SER A 230 12.87 -7.19 -3.81
C SER A 230 13.76 -6.24 -3.01
N ILE A 231 13.84 -4.96 -3.39
CA ILE A 231 14.54 -3.93 -2.59
C ILE A 231 13.77 -3.61 -1.30
N MET A 232 12.44 -3.74 -1.31
CA MET A 232 11.57 -3.38 -0.20
C MET A 232 11.37 -4.51 0.81
N CYS A 233 11.37 -5.76 0.34
CA CYS A 233 11.10 -6.92 1.19
C CYS A 233 12.38 -7.48 1.81
N ARG A 234 12.31 -7.85 3.08
CA ARG A 234 13.39 -8.60 3.75
C ARG A 234 13.45 -10.03 3.22
N GLU A 235 14.66 -10.55 3.00
CA GLU A 235 14.87 -11.98 2.65
C GLU A 235 14.54 -12.92 3.82
N THR A 236 14.82 -12.45 5.04
CA THR A 236 14.53 -13.15 6.30
C THR A 236 14.15 -12.11 7.35
N VAL A 237 13.42 -12.51 8.39
CA VAL A 237 12.99 -11.60 9.46
C VAL A 237 14.15 -10.87 10.16
N THR A 238 15.39 -11.38 10.07
CA THR A 238 16.58 -10.82 10.71
C THR A 238 17.48 -9.99 9.80
N LYS A 239 17.27 -10.02 8.48
CA LYS A 239 18.11 -9.30 7.51
C LYS A 239 17.36 -8.08 6.99
N GLU A 240 17.88 -6.89 7.25
CA GLU A 240 17.34 -5.64 6.70
C GLU A 240 17.20 -5.74 5.18
N SER A 241 16.10 -5.19 4.66
CA SER A 241 15.91 -5.01 3.23
C SER A 241 16.81 -3.89 2.71
N VAL A 242 17.04 -3.85 1.40
CA VAL A 242 17.90 -2.81 0.79
C VAL A 242 17.32 -1.42 1.03
N ILE A 243 15.99 -1.24 1.04
CA ILE A 243 15.37 0.05 1.35
C ILE A 243 15.61 0.48 2.81
N GLU A 244 15.63 -0.46 3.75
CA GLU A 244 15.95 -0.18 5.14
C GLU A 244 17.41 0.21 5.31
N GLU A 245 18.33 -0.46 4.62
CA GLU A 245 19.74 -0.07 4.58
C GLU A 245 19.91 1.35 4.03
N ILE A 246 19.21 1.70 2.95
CA ILE A 246 19.22 3.06 2.37
C ILE A 246 18.73 4.08 3.40
N VAL A 247 17.60 3.79 4.08
CA VAL A 247 17.03 4.67 5.10
C VAL A 247 17.98 4.84 6.29
N ARG A 248 18.60 3.76 6.74
CA ARG A 248 19.56 3.78 7.84
C ARG A 248 20.84 4.55 7.46
N GLU A 249 21.42 4.29 6.29
CA GLU A 249 22.61 5.00 5.78
C GLU A 249 22.36 6.51 5.66
N ALA A 250 21.18 6.91 5.19
CA ALA A 250 20.80 8.32 5.17
C ALA A 250 20.67 8.91 6.57
N LYS A 251 20.04 8.18 7.52
CA LYS A 251 19.90 8.63 8.91
C LYS A 251 21.26 8.77 9.60
N ASP A 252 22.17 7.83 9.38
CA ASP A 252 23.53 7.84 9.94
C ASP A 252 24.36 9.02 9.39
N SER A 253 24.02 9.50 8.19
CA SER A 253 24.65 10.65 7.54
C SER A 253 24.07 12.00 7.98
N LEU A 254 22.97 12.02 8.76
CA LEU A 254 22.33 13.25 9.19
C LEU A 254 22.98 13.86 10.44
N LEU A 255 23.13 15.18 10.42
CA LEU A 255 23.41 15.99 11.61
C LEU A 255 22.09 16.36 12.31
N PRO A 256 22.10 16.57 13.64
CA PRO A 256 20.94 17.05 14.38
C PRO A 256 20.38 18.36 13.81
N GLY A 257 19.07 18.43 13.57
CA GLY A 257 18.37 19.65 13.14
C GLY A 257 18.27 19.86 11.62
N MET A 258 18.67 18.87 10.80
CA MET A 258 18.48 18.90 9.35
C MET A 258 16.99 18.76 8.95
N SER A 259 16.62 19.39 7.84
CA SER A 259 15.25 19.35 7.30
C SER A 259 14.92 18.00 6.65
N GLU A 260 13.61 17.71 6.53
CA GLU A 260 13.11 16.54 5.83
C GLU A 260 13.57 16.51 4.35
N ASP A 261 13.59 17.66 3.68
CA ASP A 261 14.06 17.77 2.29
C ASP A 261 15.53 17.34 2.14
N THR A 262 16.37 17.71 3.11
CA THR A 262 17.78 17.33 3.07
C THR A 262 17.96 15.84 3.30
N PHE A 263 17.15 15.25 4.19
CA PHE A 263 17.12 13.81 4.41
C PHE A 263 16.66 13.05 3.15
N LEU A 264 15.59 13.49 2.49
CA LEU A 264 15.12 12.89 1.25
C LEU A 264 16.12 13.06 0.10
N GLY A 265 16.87 14.17 0.07
CA GLY A 265 17.99 14.36 -0.84
C GLY A 265 19.10 13.33 -0.65
N ALA A 266 19.48 13.05 0.61
CA ALA A 266 20.45 12.00 0.93
C ALA A 266 19.94 10.61 0.53
N ILE A 267 18.67 10.29 0.83
CA ILE A 267 18.02 9.05 0.39
C ILE A 267 18.11 8.90 -1.13
N SER A 268 17.77 9.95 -1.89
CA SER A 268 17.81 9.90 -3.36
C SER A 268 19.21 9.53 -3.86
N GLN A 269 20.27 10.15 -3.33
CA GLN A 269 21.64 9.91 -3.77
C GLN A 269 22.12 8.50 -3.44
N ILE A 270 21.85 8.03 -2.22
CA ILE A 270 22.20 6.67 -1.79
C ILE A 270 21.44 5.65 -2.65
N MET A 271 20.14 5.90 -2.88
CA MET A 271 19.30 5.06 -3.73
C MET A 271 19.83 4.99 -5.16
N ASP A 272 20.20 6.11 -5.78
CA ASP A 272 20.82 6.13 -7.11
C ASP A 272 22.06 5.23 -7.18
N SER A 273 22.97 5.36 -6.21
CA SER A 273 24.18 4.52 -6.10
C SER A 273 23.88 3.02 -5.94
N ARG A 274 22.81 2.66 -5.23
CA ARG A 274 22.37 1.26 -5.07
C ARG A 274 21.74 0.72 -6.35
N LEU A 275 20.86 1.48 -6.99
CA LEU A 275 20.16 1.06 -8.20
C LEU A 275 21.10 0.96 -9.41
N ASP A 276 22.09 1.85 -9.53
CA ASP A 276 23.10 1.81 -10.62
C ASP A 276 24.00 0.56 -10.56
N LYS A 277 24.04 -0.15 -9.43
CA LYS A 277 24.76 -1.42 -9.29
C LYS A 277 23.93 -2.61 -9.77
N LEU A 278 22.61 -2.46 -9.86
CA LEU A 278 21.68 -3.53 -10.30
C LEU A 278 21.47 -3.55 -11.81
N THR A 279 21.83 -2.46 -12.49
CA THR A 279 21.70 -2.30 -13.95
C THR A 279 22.97 -2.56 -14.74
N LYS A 280 24.08 -2.88 -14.05
CA LYS A 280 25.36 -3.29 -14.65
C LYS A 280 25.43 -4.79 -14.80
#